data_AF-A0AAN8G9H3-F1
#
_entry.id   AF-A0AAN8G9H3-F1
#
_cell.length_a   1.000
_cell.length_b   1.000
_cell.length_c   1.000
_cell.angle_alpha   90.00
_cell.angle_beta   90.00
_cell.angle_gamma   90.00
#
_symmetry.space_group_name_H-M   'P 1'
#
loop_
_entity.id
_entity.type
_entity.pdbx_description
1 polymer ?
#
loop_
_entity_poly.entity_id
_entity_poly.type
_entity_poly.pdbx_seq_one_letter_code
_entity_poly.pdbx_strand_id
1 'polypeptide(L)'
;MDINEHSLVIETLKEVDPSRKCFRLVGGVLVERTVKEVLPALESNKEQISKLIESINKQMQTKGRDLTEYRERYNIRLVGEGEAEAQGQSAASSSDNKDGGSKSGAGVLVS
;
A
#
# COMPACT_ATOMS: atom_id res chain seq x y z
N MET A 1 4.60 5.31 6.02
CA MET A 1 5.33 5.55 7.28
C MET A 1 6.62 6.31 6.97
N ASP A 2 7.44 5.76 6.09
CA ASP A 2 8.77 6.29 5.72
C ASP A 2 8.78 7.75 5.23
N ILE A 3 7.80 8.19 4.43
CA ILE A 3 7.77 9.58 3.92
C ILE A 3 7.62 10.60 5.05
N ASN A 4 6.82 10.31 6.07
CA ASN A 4 6.57 11.23 7.18
C ASN A 4 7.80 11.32 8.08
N GLU A 5 8.45 10.18 8.34
CA GLU A 5 9.70 10.13 9.11
C GLU A 5 10.83 10.85 8.38
N HIS A 6 11.01 10.60 7.07
CA HIS A 6 11.96 11.34 6.26
C HIS A 6 11.68 12.84 6.27
N SER A 7 10.41 13.27 6.24
CA SER A 7 10.05 14.69 6.28
C SER A 7 10.44 15.34 7.60
N LEU A 8 10.15 14.69 8.73
CA LEU A 8 10.53 15.19 10.06
C LEU A 8 12.06 15.32 10.20
N VAL A 9 12.81 14.30 9.75
CA VAL A 9 14.28 14.35 9.80
C VAL A 9 14.84 15.46 8.91
N ILE A 10 14.28 15.67 7.72
CA ILE A 10 14.70 16.76 6.82
C ILE A 10 14.41 18.12 7.45
N GLU A 11 13.24 18.33 8.05
CA GLU A 11 12.89 19.59 8.72
C GLU A 11 13.86 19.91 9.85
N THR A 12 14.14 18.94 10.73
CA THR A 12 15.10 19.14 11.83
C THR A 12 16.53 19.39 11.33
N LEU A 13 16.98 18.71 10.27
CA LEU A 13 18.33 18.90 9.73
C LEU A 13 18.52 20.21 8.97
N LYS A 14 17.44 20.85 8.49
CA LYS A 14 17.51 22.17 7.82
C LYS A 14 17.88 23.30 8.76
N GLU A 15 17.56 23.17 10.05
CA GLU A 15 17.89 24.16 11.08
C GLU A 15 19.32 24.00 11.63
N VAL A 16 20.00 22.91 11.25
CA VAL A 16 21.33 22.57 11.73
C VAL A 16 22.40 23.08 10.77
N ASP A 17 23.55 23.50 11.30
CA ASP A 17 24.71 23.92 10.50
C ASP A 17 25.10 22.85 9.46
N PRO A 18 25.15 23.18 8.16
CA PRO A 18 25.55 22.28 7.09
C PRO A 18 26.93 21.64 7.27
N SER A 19 27.85 22.30 7.99
CA SER A 19 29.21 21.80 8.24
C SER A 19 29.29 20.83 9.42
N ARG A 20 28.21 20.69 10.20
CA ARG A 20 28.16 19.79 11.34
C ARG A 20 28.29 18.33 10.88
N LYS A 21 29.06 17.55 11.65
CA LYS A 21 29.18 16.10 11.45
C LYS A 21 27.83 15.42 11.69
N CYS A 22 27.49 14.51 10.80
CA CYS A 22 26.31 13.66 10.80
C CYS A 22 26.77 12.21 10.68
N PHE A 23 26.05 11.27 11.31
CA PHE A 23 26.39 9.85 11.23
C PHE A 23 25.22 9.08 10.63
N ARG A 24 25.49 8.31 9.58
CA ARG A 24 24.50 7.43 8.95
C ARG A 24 24.76 5.98 9.36
N LEU A 25 23.78 5.33 9.95
CA LEU A 25 23.84 3.90 10.26
C LEU A 25 23.54 3.08 9.00
N VAL A 26 24.45 2.20 8.61
CA VAL A 26 24.28 1.29 7.46
C VAL A 26 24.77 -0.09 7.88
N GLY A 27 23.87 -1.07 7.92
CA GLY A 27 24.23 -2.46 8.23
C GLY A 27 24.97 -2.65 9.56
N GLY A 28 24.68 -1.82 10.57
CA GLY A 28 25.33 -1.86 11.87
C GLY A 28 26.61 -1.01 12.00
N VAL A 29 27.08 -0.37 10.92
CA VAL A 29 28.24 0.53 10.93
C VAL A 29 27.78 1.98 10.82
N LEU A 30 28.32 2.86 11.67
CA LEU A 30 28.12 4.31 11.58
C LEU A 30 29.13 4.92 10.61
N VAL A 31 28.63 5.54 9.55
CA VAL A 31 29.43 6.25 8.56
C VAL A 31 29.38 7.74 8.86
N GLU A 32 30.55 8.34 9.08
CA GLU A 32 30.68 9.80 9.27
C GLU A 32 30.46 10.54 7.95
N ARG A 33 29.62 11.57 7.99
CA ARG A 33 29.24 12.46 6.89
C ARG A 33 29.02 13.87 7.43
N THR A 34 28.66 14.81 6.56
CA THR A 34 28.23 16.15 6.96
C THR A 34 26.76 16.36 6.63
N VAL A 35 26.10 17.30 7.30
CA VAL A 35 24.69 17.63 7.03
C VAL A 35 24.48 18.02 5.57
N LYS A 36 25.40 18.81 4.98
CA LYS A 36 25.37 19.17 3.55
C LYS A 36 25.41 17.98 2.59
N GLU A 37 25.99 16.84 2.98
CA GLU A 37 26.04 15.63 2.16
C GLU A 37 24.81 14.75 2.37
N VAL A 38 24.26 14.72 3.60
CA VAL A 38 23.16 13.83 3.97
C VAL A 38 21.80 14.41 3.57
N LEU A 39 21.63 15.72 3.68
CA LEU A 39 20.35 16.40 3.43
C LEU A 39 19.84 16.19 1.99
N PRO A 40 20.66 16.36 0.94
CA PRO A 40 20.24 16.08 -0.44
C PRO A 40 19.90 14.60 -0.68
N ALA A 41 20.62 13.69 -0.01
CA ALA A 41 20.36 12.25 -0.13
C ALA A 41 19.02 11.86 0.50
N LEU A 42 18.65 12.48 1.64
CA LEU A 42 17.35 12.27 2.27
C LEU A 42 16.20 12.83 1.42
N GLU A 43 16.36 14.02 0.84
CA GLU A 43 15.36 14.62 -0.04
C GLU A 43 15.16 13.78 -1.31
N SER A 44 16.24 13.34 -1.96
CA SER A 44 16.18 12.49 -3.14
C SER A 44 15.52 11.14 -2.84
N ASN A 45 15.89 10.48 -1.73
CA ASN A 45 15.29 9.21 -1.34
C ASN A 45 13.79 9.36 -1.06
N LYS A 46 13.37 10.43 -0.35
CA LYS A 46 11.95 10.71 -0.11
C LYS A 46 11.19 10.84 -1.43
N GLU A 47 11.72 11.60 -2.39
CA GLU A 47 11.09 11.80 -3.69
C GLU A 47 10.98 10.49 -4.49
N GLN A 48 12.03 9.66 -4.49
CA GLN A 48 12.03 8.36 -5.14
C GLN A 48 10.98 7.42 -4.54
N ILE A 49 10.87 7.38 -3.21
CA ILE A 49 9.84 6.57 -2.52
C ILE A 49 8.44 7.03 -2.93
N SER A 50 8.18 8.34 -2.95
CA SER A 50 6.89 8.88 -3.39
C SER A 50 6.54 8.47 -4.83
N LYS A 51 7.49 8.58 -5.76
CA LYS A 51 7.30 8.17 -7.17
C LYS A 51 7.02 6.68 -7.31
N LEU A 52 7.70 5.84 -6.51
CA LEU A 52 7.45 4.40 -6.52
C LEU A 52 6.04 4.06 -6.02
N ILE A 53 5.57 4.74 -4.97
CA ILE A 53 4.20 4.55 -4.47
C ILE A 53 3.17 4.93 -5.54
N GLU A 54 3.35 6.06 -6.22
CA GLU A 54 2.48 6.48 -7.32
C GLU A 54 2.48 5.47 -8.47
N SER A 55 3.67 4.97 -8.86
CA SER A 55 3.81 3.95 -9.90
C SER A 55 3.08 2.66 -9.54
N ILE A 56 3.25 2.16 -8.31
CA ILE A 56 2.57 0.94 -7.83
C ILE A 56 1.06 1.13 -7.80
N ASN A 57 0.58 2.29 -7.30
CA ASN A 57 -0.86 2.60 -7.30
C ASN A 57 -1.44 2.62 -8.73
N LYS A 58 -0.70 3.21 -9.68
CA LYS A 58 -1.09 3.21 -11.09
C LYS A 58 -1.16 1.79 -11.65
N GLN A 59 -0.14 0.95 -11.39
CA GLN A 59 -0.14 -0.44 -11.81
C GLN A 59 -1.33 -1.22 -11.22
N MET A 60 -1.63 -1.00 -9.94
CA MET A 60 -2.77 -1.63 -9.27
C MET A 60 -4.10 -1.24 -9.92
N GLN A 61 -4.31 0.04 -10.22
CA GLN A 61 -5.52 0.51 -10.89
C GLN A 61 -5.64 -0.01 -12.32
N THR A 62 -4.55 0.01 -13.09
CA THR A 62 -4.53 -0.55 -14.45
C THR A 62 -4.87 -2.02 -14.41
N LYS A 63 -4.23 -2.80 -13.54
CA LYS A 63 -4.53 -4.24 -13.39
C LYS A 63 -5.95 -4.50 -12.89
N GLY A 64 -6.47 -3.66 -12.00
CA GLY A 64 -7.87 -3.74 -11.59
C GLY A 64 -8.84 -3.58 -12.75
N ARG A 65 -8.59 -2.60 -13.64
CA ARG A 65 -9.40 -2.41 -14.87
C ARG A 65 -9.25 -3.57 -15.84
N ASP A 66 -8.03 -4.03 -16.09
CA ASP A 66 -7.75 -5.17 -16.96
C ASP A 66 -8.53 -6.41 -16.50
N LEU A 67 -8.58 -6.65 -15.18
CA LEU A 67 -9.35 -7.76 -14.58
C LEU A 67 -10.85 -7.60 -14.77
N THR A 68 -11.41 -6.41 -14.55
CA THR A 68 -12.83 -6.14 -14.78
C THR A 68 -13.20 -6.32 -16.25
N GLU A 69 -12.43 -5.75 -17.17
CA GLU A 69 -12.66 -5.91 -18.62
C GLU A 69 -12.53 -7.37 -19.06
N TYR A 70 -11.61 -8.13 -18.47
CA TYR A 70 -11.48 -9.56 -18.75
C TYR A 70 -12.69 -10.34 -18.22
N ARG A 71 -13.18 -10.00 -17.02
CA ARG A 71 -14.38 -10.59 -16.43
C ARG A 71 -15.62 -10.36 -17.29
N GLU A 72 -15.82 -9.13 -17.76
CA GLU A 72 -16.94 -8.75 -18.62
C GLU A 72 -16.89 -9.41 -19.99
N ARG A 73 -15.73 -9.38 -20.66
CA ARG A 73 -15.57 -9.94 -22.01
C ARG A 73 -15.80 -11.45 -22.08
N TYR A 74 -15.44 -12.16 -21.03
CA TYR A 74 -15.51 -13.63 -21.00
C TYR A 74 -16.60 -14.16 -20.06
N ASN A 75 -17.47 -13.28 -19.54
CA ASN A 75 -18.52 -13.61 -18.57
C ASN A 75 -18.03 -14.49 -17.41
N ILE A 76 -16.80 -14.26 -16.94
CA ILE A 76 -16.18 -15.07 -15.90
C ILE A 76 -16.89 -14.77 -14.58
N ARG A 77 -17.47 -15.80 -13.98
CA ARG A 77 -18.05 -15.75 -12.64
C ARG A 77 -17.07 -16.39 -11.68
N LEU A 78 -16.74 -15.69 -10.60
CA LEU A 78 -16.05 -16.30 -9.48
C LEU A 78 -16.98 -17.38 -8.91
N VAL A 79 -16.49 -18.61 -8.84
CA VAL A 79 -17.21 -19.73 -8.22
C VAL A 79 -17.36 -19.38 -6.73
N GLY A 80 -18.57 -18.96 -6.35
CA GLY A 80 -18.91 -18.40 -5.04
C GLY A 80 -19.75 -17.12 -5.07
N GLU A 81 -19.75 -16.35 -6.17
CA GLU A 81 -20.61 -15.15 -6.31
C GLU A 81 -21.97 -15.45 -6.97
N GLY A 82 -22.12 -16.61 -7.62
CA GLY A 82 -23.35 -17.02 -8.30
C GLY A 82 -24.55 -17.29 -7.38
N GLU A 83 -24.35 -17.37 -6.07
CA GLU A 83 -25.44 -17.55 -5.09
C GLU A 83 -25.89 -16.22 -4.45
N ALA A 84 -25.08 -15.15 -4.52
CA ALA A 84 -25.42 -13.85 -3.94
C ALA A 84 -26.25 -12.96 -4.88
N GLU A 85 -26.07 -13.07 -6.20
CA GLU A 85 -26.78 -12.21 -7.17
C GLU A 85 -28.16 -12.75 -7.59
N ALA A 86 -28.53 -13.98 -7.19
CA ALA A 86 -29.86 -14.55 -7.45
C ALA A 86 -30.90 -14.23 -6.36
N GLN A 87 -30.52 -13.61 -5.23
CA GLN A 87 -31.43 -13.27 -4.13
C GLN A 87 -31.63 -11.76 -3.91
N GLY A 88 -31.19 -10.91 -4.84
CA GLY A 88 -31.32 -9.45 -4.74
C GLY A 88 -32.65 -8.84 -5.19
N GLN A 89 -33.63 -9.63 -5.65
CA GLN A 89 -34.90 -9.09 -6.18
C GLN A 89 -36.18 -9.50 -5.43
N SER A 90 -36.09 -10.04 -4.21
CA SER A 90 -37.32 -10.31 -3.42
C SER A 90 -37.07 -10.41 -1.91
N ALA A 91 -36.65 -9.33 -1.25
CA ALA A 91 -36.77 -9.21 0.21
C ALA A 91 -36.59 -7.77 0.71
N ALA A 92 -37.57 -6.90 0.44
CA ALA A 92 -37.77 -5.69 1.24
C ALA A 92 -39.02 -5.85 2.09
N SER A 93 -38.94 -6.70 3.13
CA SER A 93 -39.80 -6.62 4.32
C SER A 93 -39.14 -7.38 5.47
N SER A 94 -38.51 -6.60 6.37
CA SER A 94 -38.44 -6.76 7.83
C SER A 94 -38.49 -8.18 8.44
N SER A 95 -37.43 -8.56 9.16
CA SER A 95 -37.42 -8.64 10.63
C SER A 95 -36.27 -9.50 11.19
N ASP A 96 -35.60 -8.93 12.20
CA ASP A 96 -34.95 -9.53 13.38
C ASP A 96 -34.36 -10.97 13.34
N ASN A 97 -33.06 -11.08 13.66
CA ASN A 97 -32.55 -11.52 14.98
C ASN A 97 -31.24 -12.38 14.89
N LYS A 98 -30.23 -11.93 15.65
CA LYS A 98 -29.18 -12.65 16.41
C LYS A 98 -28.35 -13.84 15.86
N ASP A 99 -27.06 -13.77 16.24
CA ASP A 99 -26.11 -14.87 16.52
C ASP A 99 -25.54 -15.58 15.26
N GLY A 100 -24.27 -15.93 15.09
CA GLY A 100 -23.08 -16.03 15.93
C GLY A 100 -22.13 -17.03 15.22
N GLY A 101 -20.81 -16.79 15.25
CA GLY A 101 -19.81 -17.86 15.18
C GLY A 101 -19.27 -18.38 13.82
N SER A 102 -18.01 -17.97 13.55
CA SER A 102 -16.83 -18.84 13.33
C SER A 102 -16.60 -19.66 12.03
N LYS A 103 -15.30 -19.62 11.61
CA LYS A 103 -14.49 -20.54 10.78
C LYS A 103 -14.54 -20.34 9.26
N SER A 104 -13.45 -19.90 8.63
CA SER A 104 -12.16 -20.58 8.34
C SER A 104 -12.21 -21.26 6.97
N GLY A 105 -11.25 -20.94 6.10
CA GLY A 105 -11.05 -21.66 4.85
C GLY A 105 -10.18 -20.91 3.87
N ALA A 106 -8.87 -20.82 4.16
CA ALA A 106 -7.87 -20.53 3.13
C ALA A 106 -7.85 -21.72 2.15
N GLY A 107 -8.21 -21.49 0.89
CA GLY A 107 -8.21 -22.51 -0.15
C GLY A 107 -7.45 -22.03 -1.38
N VAL A 108 -6.20 -22.47 -1.51
CA VAL A 108 -5.50 -22.51 -2.80
C VAL A 108 -5.85 -23.85 -3.42
N LEU A 109 -6.31 -23.87 -4.67
CA LEU A 109 -6.47 -25.11 -5.43
C LEU A 109 -5.88 -24.96 -6.83
N VAL A 110 -4.96 -25.88 -7.11
CA VAL A 110 -4.29 -26.11 -8.39
C VAL A 110 -5.08 -27.15 -9.18
N SER A 111 -5.17 -26.98 -10.50
CA SER A 111 -5.03 -28.02 -11.54
C SER A 111 -4.84 -27.32 -12.88
#